data_AF-A0A1Q2U1G2-F1
#
_entry.id   AF-A0A1Q2U1G2-F1
#
_cell.length_a   1.000
_cell.length_b   1.000
_cell.length_c   1.000
_cell.angle_alpha   90.00
_cell.angle_beta   90.00
_cell.angle_gamma   90.00
#
_symmetry.space_group_name_H-M   'P 1'
#
loop_
_entity.id
_entity.type
_entity.pdbx_description
1 polymer ?
#
loop_
_entity_poly.entity_id
_entity_poly.type
_entity_poly.pdbx_seq_one_letter_code
_entity_poly.pdbx_strand_id
1 'polypeptide(L)'
;MSLLNLQFRTIAARLQILENSNPDLAFPKVRRLVTTYLRRELIKAIAQRQDPEDPHTLWEILKIDAVLCLENRQGDKIRVGICLVSNEYQAYKTLKTANQAAYFQVRRQLAIQCYWVLCLDPKKFPNQGRWTDLLYWEIDRQGEADHSRLIFL
;
A
#
# COMPACT_ATOMS: atom_id res chain seq x y z
N MET A 1 -5.87 -0.22 12.79
CA MET A 1 -4.52 0.29 12.46
C MET A 1 -3.47 -0.23 13.42
N SER A 2 -2.36 -0.78 12.92
CA SER A 2 -1.24 -1.28 13.73
C SER A 2 -0.26 -0.15 14.11
N LEU A 3 0.52 -0.34 15.19
CA LEU A 3 1.60 0.57 15.59
C LEU A 3 2.59 0.84 14.45
N LEU A 4 2.92 -0.23 13.71
CA LEU A 4 3.86 -0.19 12.60
C LEU A 4 3.34 0.67 11.45
N ASN A 5 2.04 0.58 11.12
CA ASN A 5 1.41 1.46 10.14
C ASN A 5 1.50 2.93 10.59
N LEU A 6 1.18 3.22 11.86
CA LEU A 6 1.27 4.58 12.39
C LEU A 6 2.70 5.16 12.33
N GLN A 7 3.70 4.38 12.73
CA GLN A 7 5.11 4.77 12.66
C GLN A 7 5.53 5.08 11.22
N PHE A 8 5.18 4.21 10.28
CA PHE A 8 5.49 4.42 8.86
C PHE A 8 4.81 5.65 8.27
N ARG A 9 3.49 5.82 8.50
CA ARG A 9 2.76 7.00 8.00
C ARG A 9 3.31 8.29 8.60
N THR A 10 3.79 8.27 9.84
CA THR A 10 4.44 9.43 10.47
C THR A 10 5.73 9.80 9.74
N ILE A 11 6.55 8.82 9.37
CA ILE A 11 7.77 9.06 8.59
C ILE A 11 7.43 9.56 7.18
N ALA A 12 6.51 8.90 6.47
CA ALA A 12 6.08 9.30 5.14
C ALA A 12 5.49 10.73 5.12
N ALA A 13 4.74 11.12 6.15
CA ALA A 13 4.23 12.47 6.30
C ALA A 13 5.35 13.50 6.54
N ARG A 14 6.34 13.17 7.38
CA ARG A 14 7.51 14.04 7.63
C ARG A 14 8.36 14.24 6.37
N LEU A 15 8.46 13.21 5.54
CA LEU A 15 9.12 13.25 4.24
C LEU A 15 8.26 13.92 3.16
N GLN A 16 7.02 14.32 3.46
CA GLN A 16 6.07 14.94 2.53
C GLN A 16 5.71 14.09 1.29
N ILE A 17 5.88 12.77 1.41
CA ILE A 17 5.57 11.81 0.34
C ILE A 17 4.25 11.08 0.56
N LEU A 18 3.60 11.24 1.72
CA LEU A 18 2.32 10.58 2.03
C LEU A 18 1.16 11.25 1.30
N GLU A 19 0.42 10.49 0.51
CA GLU A 19 -0.69 11.00 -0.31
C GLU A 19 -2.05 10.76 0.37
N ASN A 20 -2.51 11.75 1.12
CA ASN A 20 -3.77 11.67 1.88
C ASN A 20 -4.97 12.34 1.21
N SER A 21 -4.75 13.29 0.30
CA SER A 21 -5.80 14.20 -0.21
C SER A 21 -6.15 13.99 -1.68
N ASN A 22 -5.66 12.92 -2.31
CA ASN A 22 -5.89 12.70 -3.72
C ASN A 22 -7.35 12.26 -3.98
N PRO A 23 -8.08 12.90 -4.91
CA PRO A 23 -9.45 12.50 -5.28
C PRO A 23 -9.57 11.04 -5.72
N ASP A 24 -8.53 10.47 -6.33
CA ASP A 24 -8.51 9.07 -6.73
C ASP A 24 -8.50 8.10 -5.55
N LEU A 25 -8.12 8.56 -4.36
CA LEU A 25 -8.10 7.80 -3.11
C LEU A 25 -9.31 8.11 -2.23
N ALA A 26 -10.28 8.91 -2.72
CA ALA A 26 -11.46 9.28 -1.96
C ALA A 26 -12.33 8.06 -1.63
N PHE A 27 -12.84 8.03 -0.40
CA PHE A 27 -13.62 6.92 0.12
C PHE A 27 -14.77 6.44 -0.79
N PRO A 28 -15.61 7.32 -1.40
CA PRO A 28 -16.67 6.87 -2.29
C PRO A 28 -16.16 6.08 -3.50
N LYS A 29 -15.01 6.48 -4.06
CA LYS A 29 -14.38 5.78 -5.18
C LYS A 29 -13.81 4.44 -4.73
N VAL A 30 -13.09 4.41 -3.61
CA VAL A 30 -12.53 3.19 -3.01
C VAL A 30 -13.64 2.18 -2.72
N ARG A 31 -14.73 2.61 -2.07
CA ARG A 31 -15.91 1.78 -1.78
C ARG A 31 -16.48 1.15 -3.04
N ARG A 32 -16.74 1.95 -4.08
CA ARG A 32 -17.24 1.46 -5.37
C ARG A 32 -16.32 0.38 -5.95
N LEU A 33 -15.00 0.61 -5.96
CA LEU A 33 -14.03 -0.34 -6.52
C LEU A 33 -13.99 -1.66 -5.73
N VAL A 34 -13.98 -1.59 -4.40
CA VAL A 34 -14.01 -2.78 -3.54
C VAL A 34 -15.30 -3.57 -3.76
N THR A 35 -16.46 -2.90 -3.81
CA THR A 35 -17.75 -3.56 -4.08
C THR A 35 -17.79 -4.21 -5.46
N THR A 36 -17.21 -3.58 -6.49
CA THR A 36 -17.21 -4.12 -7.86
C THR A 36 -16.22 -5.28 -8.03
N TYR A 37 -14.96 -5.12 -7.63
CA TYR A 37 -13.90 -6.07 -7.95
C TYR A 37 -13.59 -7.05 -6.83
N LEU A 38 -13.88 -6.70 -5.57
CA LEU A 38 -13.50 -7.47 -4.38
C LEU A 38 -14.72 -7.85 -3.53
N ARG A 39 -15.88 -8.02 -4.15
CA ARG A 39 -17.15 -8.37 -3.48
C ARG A 39 -17.02 -9.56 -2.52
N ARG A 40 -16.25 -10.59 -2.89
CA ARG A 40 -16.04 -11.77 -2.04
C ARG A 40 -15.29 -11.43 -0.76
N GLU A 41 -14.28 -10.57 -0.83
CA GLU A 41 -13.51 -10.15 0.35
C GLU A 41 -14.35 -9.20 1.22
N LEU A 42 -15.16 -8.33 0.60
CA LEU A 42 -16.13 -7.51 1.33
C LEU A 42 -17.16 -8.36 2.10
N ILE A 43 -17.71 -9.40 1.48
CA ILE A 43 -18.65 -10.32 2.16
C ILE A 43 -17.97 -11.03 3.34
N LYS A 44 -16.70 -11.43 3.20
CA LYS A 44 -15.94 -12.02 4.30
C LYS A 44 -15.71 -11.04 5.45
N ALA A 45 -15.36 -9.79 5.14
CA ALA A 45 -15.19 -8.73 6.13
C ALA A 45 -16.49 -8.51 6.93
N ILE A 46 -17.63 -8.44 6.23
CA ILE A 46 -18.96 -8.34 6.84
C ILE A 46 -19.25 -9.56 7.72
N ALA A 47 -18.95 -10.78 7.26
CA ALA A 47 -19.11 -12.00 8.05
C ALA A 47 -18.22 -12.03 9.31
N GLN A 48 -17.10 -11.31 9.28
CA GLN A 48 -16.20 -11.10 10.42
C GLN A 48 -16.60 -9.90 11.29
N ARG A 49 -17.80 -9.34 11.08
CA ARG A 49 -18.35 -8.18 11.81
C ARG A 49 -17.53 -6.90 11.63
N GLN A 50 -16.82 -6.76 10.52
CA GLN A 50 -16.20 -5.49 10.13
C GLN A 50 -17.25 -4.60 9.46
N ASP A 51 -17.15 -3.29 9.67
CA ASP A 51 -18.07 -2.31 9.09
C ASP A 51 -17.67 -2.03 7.62
N PRO A 52 -18.51 -2.37 6.62
CA PRO A 52 -18.21 -2.09 5.22
C PRO A 52 -18.25 -0.59 4.87
N GLU A 53 -18.79 0.26 5.74
CA GLU A 53 -18.81 1.71 5.59
C GLU A 53 -17.63 2.40 6.30
N ASP A 54 -16.80 1.65 7.02
CA ASP A 54 -15.57 2.16 7.60
C ASP A 54 -14.45 2.21 6.54
N PRO A 55 -13.86 3.39 6.26
CA PRO A 55 -12.73 3.53 5.37
C PRO A 55 -11.56 2.60 5.70
N HIS A 56 -11.27 2.37 6.98
CA HIS A 56 -10.16 1.52 7.38
C HIS A 56 -10.37 0.08 6.94
N THR A 57 -11.57 -0.47 7.14
CA THR A 57 -11.95 -1.80 6.68
C THR A 57 -11.71 -1.97 5.17
N LEU A 58 -12.08 -0.97 4.35
CA LEU A 58 -11.85 -1.03 2.90
C LEU A 58 -10.36 -1.03 2.53
N TRP A 59 -9.55 -0.20 3.18
CA TRP A 59 -8.10 -0.17 2.97
C TRP A 59 -7.42 -1.49 3.41
N GLU A 60 -7.89 -2.11 4.49
CA GLU A 60 -7.43 -3.43 4.94
C GLU A 60 -7.80 -4.55 3.95
N ILE A 61 -8.97 -4.49 3.32
CA ILE A 61 -9.36 -5.38 2.22
C ILE A 61 -8.41 -5.21 1.04
N LEU A 62 -8.07 -3.98 0.68
CA LEU A 62 -7.15 -3.67 -0.41
C LEU A 62 -5.69 -4.02 -0.13
N LYS A 63 -5.37 -4.32 1.14
CA LYS A 63 -3.98 -4.50 1.61
C LYS A 63 -3.14 -3.26 1.30
N ILE A 64 -3.64 -2.07 1.60
CA ILE A 64 -2.89 -0.82 1.43
C ILE A 64 -2.91 -0.10 2.78
N ASP A 65 -1.73 0.00 3.40
CA ASP A 65 -1.50 0.71 4.66
C ASP A 65 -1.22 2.19 4.43
N ALA A 66 -0.56 2.53 3.32
CA ALA A 66 -0.23 3.89 2.93
C ALA A 66 -0.10 4.00 1.41
N VAL A 67 -0.31 5.20 0.88
CA VAL A 67 -0.02 5.52 -0.52
C VAL A 67 1.00 6.66 -0.53
N LEU A 68 2.08 6.46 -1.28
CA LEU A 68 3.17 7.41 -1.41
C LEU A 68 3.19 8.02 -2.81
N CYS A 69 3.59 9.28 -2.91
CA CYS A 69 3.98 9.93 -4.15
C CYS A 69 5.51 10.14 -4.11
N LEU A 70 6.25 9.33 -4.87
CA LEU A 70 7.71 9.37 -4.95
C LEU A 70 8.13 9.96 -6.28
N GLU A 71 9.22 10.72 -6.29
CA GLU A 71 9.84 11.22 -7.52
C GLU A 71 11.05 10.34 -7.86
N ASN A 72 11.13 9.79 -9.07
CA ASN A 72 12.29 9.02 -9.51
C ASN A 72 13.43 9.95 -9.98
N ARG A 73 14.62 9.38 -10.27
CA ARG A 73 15.76 10.12 -10.85
C ARG A 73 15.47 10.84 -12.18
N GLN A 74 14.42 10.47 -12.89
CA GLN A 74 14.02 11.12 -14.15
C GLN A 74 13.10 12.33 -13.91
N GLY A 75 12.67 12.56 -12.65
CA GLY A 75 11.72 13.61 -12.28
C GLY A 75 10.25 13.18 -12.36
N ASP A 76 9.97 11.91 -12.66
CA ASP A 76 8.60 11.41 -12.75
C ASP A 76 8.02 11.12 -11.37
N LYS A 77 6.80 11.59 -11.15
CA LYS A 77 6.03 11.30 -9.95
C LYS A 77 5.29 9.98 -10.08
N ILE A 78 5.66 9.02 -9.24
CA ILE A 78 5.13 7.67 -9.22
C ILE A 78 4.37 7.46 -7.91
N ARG A 79 3.13 6.98 -8.02
CA ARG A 79 2.30 6.62 -6.88
C ARG A 79 2.53 5.16 -6.51
N VAL A 80 2.92 4.96 -5.26
CA VAL A 80 3.27 3.64 -4.71
C VAL A 80 2.32 3.28 -3.59
N GLY A 81 1.57 2.20 -3.75
CA GLY A 81 0.79 1.60 -2.67
C GLY A 81 1.68 0.75 -1.79
N ILE A 82 1.64 0.95 -0.48
CA ILE A 82 2.46 0.24 0.50
C ILE A 82 1.57 -0.66 1.34
N CYS A 83 2.01 -1.91 1.54
CA CYS A 83 1.51 -2.77 2.60
C CYS A 83 2.65 -3.18 3.52
N LEU A 84 2.40 -3.12 4.81
CA LEU A 84 3.39 -3.40 5.82
C LEU A 84 3.02 -4.68 6.56
N VAL A 85 3.98 -5.59 6.66
CA VAL A 85 3.80 -6.87 7.34
C VAL A 85 5.01 -7.16 8.22
N SER A 86 4.79 -7.87 9.32
CA SER A 86 5.84 -8.18 10.30
C SER A 86 6.41 -9.60 10.17
N ASN A 87 5.94 -10.38 9.20
CA ASN A 87 6.35 -11.76 8.98
C ASN A 87 6.45 -12.04 7.48
N GLU A 88 7.55 -12.66 7.08
CA GLU A 88 7.85 -13.09 5.72
C GLU A 88 6.74 -13.95 5.11
N TYR A 89 6.16 -14.90 5.87
CA TYR A 89 5.06 -15.72 5.37
C TYR A 89 3.84 -14.87 4.98
N GLN A 90 3.51 -13.86 5.79
CA GLN A 90 2.44 -12.91 5.46
C GLN A 90 2.81 -12.03 4.28
N ALA A 91 4.09 -11.70 4.11
CA ALA A 91 4.59 -10.90 3.01
C ALA A 91 4.39 -11.60 1.67
N TYR A 92 4.82 -12.85 1.54
CA TYR A 92 4.58 -13.64 0.33
C TYR A 92 3.10 -13.85 0.05
N LYS A 93 2.30 -14.14 1.09
CA LYS A 93 0.85 -14.28 0.94
C LYS A 93 0.20 -12.99 0.44
N THR A 94 0.60 -11.85 1.00
CA THR A 94 0.10 -10.53 0.61
C THR A 94 0.50 -10.19 -0.82
N LEU A 95 1.76 -10.43 -1.20
CA LEU A 95 2.22 -10.23 -2.57
C LEU A 95 1.44 -11.10 -3.57
N LYS A 96 1.21 -12.38 -3.23
CA LYS A 96 0.41 -13.29 -4.06
C LYS A 96 -1.03 -12.79 -4.23
N THR A 97 -1.65 -12.29 -3.16
CA THR A 97 -2.99 -11.68 -3.22
C THR A 97 -2.98 -10.41 -4.06
N ALA A 98 -1.98 -9.55 -3.86
CA ALA A 98 -1.84 -8.31 -4.60
C ALA A 98 -1.68 -8.55 -6.11
N ASN A 99 -1.01 -9.63 -6.52
CA ASN A 99 -0.86 -10.00 -7.93
C ASN A 99 -2.11 -10.62 -8.57
N GLN A 100 -3.19 -10.83 -7.82
CA GLN A 100 -4.45 -11.25 -8.42
C GLN A 100 -5.04 -10.13 -9.29
N ALA A 101 -5.65 -10.51 -10.42
CA ALA A 101 -6.19 -9.58 -11.40
C ALA A 101 -7.18 -8.56 -10.78
N ALA A 102 -8.03 -9.00 -9.84
CA ALA A 102 -8.97 -8.11 -9.18
C ALA A 102 -8.28 -6.98 -8.41
N TYR A 103 -7.23 -7.29 -7.65
CA TYR A 103 -6.46 -6.30 -6.90
C TYR A 103 -5.68 -5.37 -7.83
N PHE A 104 -5.09 -5.92 -8.89
CA PHE A 104 -4.42 -5.12 -9.91
C PHE A 104 -5.37 -4.11 -10.57
N GLN A 105 -6.61 -4.53 -10.91
CA GLN A 105 -7.61 -3.63 -11.49
C GLN A 105 -7.99 -2.49 -10.54
N VAL A 106 -8.16 -2.77 -9.24
CA VAL A 106 -8.43 -1.73 -8.26
C VAL A 106 -7.26 -0.75 -8.17
N ARG A 107 -6.02 -1.23 -8.01
CA ARG A 107 -4.84 -0.36 -7.95
C ARG A 107 -4.69 0.53 -9.18
N ARG A 108 -4.91 -0.02 -10.37
CA ARG A 108 -4.88 0.74 -11.63
C ARG A 108 -5.93 1.86 -11.65
N GLN A 109 -7.14 1.62 -11.15
CA GLN A 109 -8.20 2.64 -11.08
C GLN A 109 -8.00 3.67 -9.95
N LEU A 110 -7.23 3.32 -8.92
CA LEU A 110 -6.73 4.26 -7.92
C LEU A 110 -5.48 5.01 -8.39
N ALA A 111 -5.08 4.82 -9.66
CA ALA A 111 -3.88 5.40 -10.25
C ALA A 111 -2.61 5.12 -9.42
N ILE A 112 -2.54 3.93 -8.81
CA ILE A 112 -1.35 3.41 -8.13
C ILE A 112 -0.56 2.61 -9.17
N GLN A 113 0.59 3.13 -9.60
CA GLN A 113 1.44 2.50 -10.61
C GLN A 113 2.20 1.30 -10.04
N CYS A 114 2.61 1.40 -8.77
CA CYS A 114 3.54 0.48 -8.13
C CYS A 114 2.97 0.02 -6.78
N TYR A 115 3.22 -1.22 -6.41
CA TYR A 115 2.79 -1.74 -5.12
C TYR A 115 3.91 -2.47 -4.38
N TRP A 116 4.24 -2.04 -3.18
CA TRP A 116 5.29 -2.66 -2.38
C TRP A 116 4.72 -3.30 -1.12
N VAL A 117 5.13 -4.53 -0.88
CA VAL A 117 4.98 -5.20 0.40
C VAL A 117 6.29 -5.04 1.15
N LEU A 118 6.28 -4.30 2.26
CA LEU A 118 7.44 -4.15 3.13
C LEU A 118 7.31 -5.14 4.28
N CYS A 119 8.24 -6.07 4.36
CA CYS A 119 8.38 -7.00 5.46
C CYS A 119 9.43 -6.46 6.43
N LEU A 120 9.00 -6.02 7.61
CA LEU A 120 9.89 -5.40 8.59
C LEU A 120 9.54 -5.80 10.03
N ASP A 121 10.57 -6.02 10.84
CA ASP A 121 10.40 -6.23 12.28
C ASP A 121 10.12 -4.88 12.97
N PRO A 122 8.98 -4.71 13.67
CA PRO A 122 8.67 -3.49 14.41
C PRO A 122 9.78 -3.07 15.39
N LYS A 123 10.57 -4.03 15.92
CA LYS A 123 11.67 -3.75 16.85
C LYS A 123 12.91 -3.17 16.15
N LYS A 124 13.04 -3.39 14.85
CA LYS A 124 14.16 -2.92 14.01
C LYS A 124 13.71 -1.84 13.04
N PHE A 125 12.72 -1.05 13.43
CA PHE A 125 12.14 -0.01 12.58
C PHE A 125 13.22 1.01 12.15
N PRO A 126 13.44 1.23 10.83
CA PRO A 126 14.48 2.14 10.36
C PRO A 126 14.25 3.59 10.81
N ASN A 127 15.34 4.35 10.95
CA ASN A 127 15.27 5.79 11.14
C ASN A 127 14.90 6.50 9.83
N GLN A 128 14.59 7.80 9.91
CA GLN A 128 14.11 8.57 8.76
C GLN A 128 15.12 8.60 7.59
N GLY A 129 16.43 8.77 7.86
CA GLY A 129 17.43 8.80 6.79
C GLY A 129 17.50 7.50 6.00
N ARG A 130 17.52 6.36 6.71
CA ARG A 130 17.50 5.04 6.09
C ARG A 130 16.22 4.77 5.29
N TRP A 131 15.08 5.30 5.73
CA TRP A 131 13.84 5.24 4.94
C TRP A 131 13.95 6.03 3.65
N THR A 132 14.48 7.25 3.69
CA THR A 132 14.70 8.06 2.48
C THR A 132 15.57 7.31 1.49
N ASP A 133 16.75 6.86 1.93
CA ASP A 133 17.69 6.14 1.07
C ASP A 133 17.03 4.92 0.43
N LEU A 134 16.25 4.16 1.22
CA LEU A 134 15.60 2.96 0.74
C LEU A 134 14.48 3.23 -0.27
N LEU A 135 13.57 4.17 0.04
CA LEU A 135 12.43 4.46 -0.83
C LEU A 135 12.90 5.00 -2.18
N TYR A 136 13.91 5.88 -2.19
CA TYR A 136 14.45 6.43 -3.43
C TYR A 136 15.32 5.40 -4.18
N TRP A 137 16.09 4.57 -3.47
CA TRP A 137 16.80 3.48 -4.12
C TRP A 137 15.87 2.47 -4.78
N GLU A 138 14.74 2.15 -4.15
CA GLU A 138 13.76 1.20 -4.70
C GLU A 138 13.02 1.77 -5.91
N ILE A 139 12.57 3.03 -5.86
CA ILE A 139 11.84 3.64 -6.98
C ILE A 139 12.75 3.82 -8.20
N ASP A 140 14.03 4.14 -7.99
CA ASP A 140 15.00 4.28 -9.07
C ASP A 140 15.37 2.94 -9.71
N ARG A 141 15.28 1.84 -8.95
CA ARG A 141 15.51 0.47 -9.45
C ARG A 141 14.26 -0.14 -10.07
N GLN A 142 13.13 0.54 -10.05
CA GLN A 142 11.88 -0.01 -10.55
C GLN A 142 11.89 0.02 -12.09
N GLY A 143 11.95 -1.16 -12.70
CA GLY A 143 11.78 -1.32 -14.15
C GLY A 143 10.30 -1.25 -14.54
N GLU A 144 10.03 -0.93 -15.81
CA GLU A 144 8.66 -0.74 -16.34
C GLU A 144 7.73 -1.97 -16.17
N ALA A 145 8.28 -3.17 -15.97
CA ALA A 145 7.52 -4.43 -15.83
C ALA A 145 7.15 -4.80 -14.37
N ASP A 146 7.76 -4.17 -13.36
CA ASP A 146 7.58 -4.56 -11.94
C ASP A 146 6.41 -3.79 -11.31
N HIS A 147 5.18 -4.30 -11.45
CA HIS A 147 3.99 -3.66 -10.85
C HIS A 147 3.84 -3.92 -9.34
N SER A 148 4.42 -5.01 -8.82
CA SER A 148 4.42 -5.34 -7.40
C SER A 148 5.79 -5.86 -6.95
N ARG A 149 6.29 -5.41 -5.80
CA ARG A 149 7.58 -5.85 -5.23
C ARG A 149 7.44 -6.22 -3.75
N LEU A 150 8.28 -7.14 -3.30
CA LEU A 150 8.48 -7.47 -1.89
C LEU A 150 9.86 -6.97 -1.45
N ILE A 151 9.90 -6.25 -0.33
CA ILE A 151 11.12 -5.62 0.21
C ILE A 151 11.27 -6.06 1.67
N PHE A 152 12.47 -6.50 2.04
CA PHE A 152 12.81 -6.94 3.39
C PHE A 152 13.70 -5.91 4.09
N LEU A 153 13.38 -5.57 5.35
CA LEU A 153 14.04 -4.53 6.13
C LEU A 153 14.54 -5.02 7.49
#